data_AF-A0A9N9P1T8-F1
#
_entry.id   AF-A0A9N9P1T8-F1
#
_cell.length_a   1.000
_cell.length_b   1.000
_cell.length_c   1.000
_cell.angle_alpha   90.00
_cell.angle_beta   90.00
_cell.angle_gamma   90.00
#
_symmetry.space_group_name_H-M   'P 1'
#
loop_
_entity.id
_entity.type
_entity.pdbx_description
1 polymer ?
#
loop_
_entity_poly.entity_id
_entity_poly.type
_entity_poly.pdbx_seq_one_letter_code
_entity_poly.pdbx_strand_id
1 'polypeptide(L)'
;NSVIVNKIVNEHNHLLNPRRIEFEDNKKFNDEMLEDVRFMTLFCKFGATSQRKFLEGKYSTQPIYSNDLYAAIQKFRPNSKSLLNDAVQ
;
A
#
# COMPACT_ATOMS: atom_id res chain seq x y z
N ASN A 1 34.80 9.81 -1.82
CA ASN A 1 34.13 9.80 -3.14
C ASN A 1 32.86 10.60 -3.06
N SER A 2 32.76 11.67 -3.85
CA SER A 2 31.55 12.51 -3.93
C SER A 2 30.98 12.43 -5.34
N VAL A 3 29.67 12.26 -5.44
CA VAL A 3 28.93 12.34 -6.71
C VAL A 3 28.36 13.75 -6.82
N ILE A 4 28.59 14.40 -7.96
CA ILE A 4 28.11 15.76 -8.24
C ILE A 4 27.21 15.69 -9.47
N VAL A 5 25.99 16.21 -9.36
CA VAL A 5 25.07 16.35 -10.50
C VAL A 5 25.47 17.59 -11.29
N ASN A 6 25.87 17.42 -12.55
CA ASN A 6 26.40 18.49 -13.39
C ASN A 6 25.31 19.17 -14.26
N LYS A 7 24.19 18.49 -14.54
CA LYS A 7 23.11 19.06 -15.37
C LYS A 7 21.75 18.43 -15.03
N ILE A 8 20.73 19.27 -14.94
CA ILE A 8 19.32 18.87 -14.94
C ILE A 8 18.66 19.62 -16.10
N VAL A 9 18.00 18.88 -16.99
CA VAL A 9 17.25 19.46 -18.11
C VAL A 9 15.78 19.43 -17.73
N ASN A 10 15.14 20.60 -17.68
CA ASN A 10 13.73 20.75 -17.33
C ASN A 10 12.84 20.90 -18.58
N GLU A 11 13.13 20.12 -19.61
CA GLU A 11 12.36 20.09 -20.85
C GLU A 11 11.69 18.72 -20.96
N HIS A 12 10.37 18.76 -21.18
CA HIS A 12 9.54 17.56 -21.24
C HIS A 12 8.80 17.55 -22.57
N ASN A 13 8.64 16.38 -23.17
CA ASN A 13 7.83 16.19 -24.39
C ASN A 13 6.32 16.23 -24.12
N HIS A 14 5.91 16.53 -22.89
CA HIS A 14 4.53 16.59 -22.43
C HIS A 14 4.41 17.60 -21.28
N LEU A 15 3.18 18.08 -21.05
CA LEU A 15 2.88 18.89 -19.89
C LEU A 15 2.97 18.03 -18.63
N LEU A 16 3.76 18.48 -17.65
CA LEU A 16 3.74 17.90 -16.33
C LEU A 16 2.35 18.12 -15.72
N ASN A 17 1.80 17.07 -15.11
CA ASN A 17 0.49 17.11 -14.46
C ASN A 17 0.66 16.88 -12.95
N PRO A 18 0.74 17.95 -12.13
CA PRO A 18 0.88 17.85 -10.68
C PRO A 18 -0.24 17.07 -10.01
N ARG A 19 -1.45 17.06 -10.60
CA ARG A 19 -2.60 16.32 -10.07
C ARG A 19 -2.37 14.81 -10.03
N ARG A 20 -1.46 14.27 -10.85
CA ARG A 20 -1.07 12.85 -10.76
C ARG A 20 -0.34 12.55 -9.44
N ILE A 21 0.49 13.49 -8.97
CA ILE A 21 1.24 13.34 -7.72
C ILE A 21 0.25 13.40 -6.55
N GLU A 22 -0.62 14.41 -6.55
CA GLU A 22 -1.69 14.55 -5.54
C GLU A 22 -2.61 13.33 -5.51
N PHE A 23 -2.97 12.77 -6.67
CA PHE A 23 -3.79 11.56 -6.73
C PHE A 23 -3.10 10.35 -6.12
N GLU A 24 -1.83 10.11 -6.45
CA GLU A 24 -1.06 8.99 -5.87
C GLU A 24 -0.84 9.16 -4.36
N ASP A 25 -0.59 10.37 -3.89
CA ASP A 25 -0.43 10.63 -2.45
C ASP A 25 -1.74 10.46 -1.68
N ASN A 26 -2.88 10.91 -2.23
CA ASN A 26 -4.21 10.72 -1.63
C ASN A 26 -4.73 9.28 -1.75
N LYS A 27 -4.13 8.46 -2.61
CA LYS A 27 -4.50 7.06 -2.83
C LYS A 27 -3.80 6.10 -1.86
N LYS A 28 -2.64 6.49 -1.31
CA LYS A 28 -1.86 5.61 -0.44
C LYS A 28 -2.56 5.40 0.90
N PHE A 29 -2.62 4.14 1.33
CA PHE A 29 -2.94 3.81 2.71
C PHE A 29 -1.90 4.43 3.64
N ASN A 30 -2.37 5.14 4.65
CA ASN A 30 -1.52 5.60 5.74
C ASN A 30 -1.10 4.41 6.63
N ASP A 31 -0.17 4.66 7.55
CA ASP A 31 0.38 3.61 8.42
C ASP A 31 -0.69 2.95 9.31
N GLU A 32 -1.69 3.72 9.75
CA GLU A 32 -2.79 3.20 10.58
C GLU A 32 -3.68 2.21 9.78
N MET A 33 -4.02 2.56 8.54
CA MET A 33 -4.77 1.69 7.63
C MET A 33 -3.99 0.42 7.32
N LEU A 34 -2.67 0.52 7.13
CA LEU A 34 -1.82 -0.65 6.90
C LEU A 34 -1.78 -1.57 8.12
N GLU A 35 -1.72 -1.02 9.34
CA GLU A 35 -1.73 -1.82 10.56
C GLU A 35 -3.09 -2.48 10.78
N ASP A 36 -4.20 -1.80 10.48
CA ASP A 36 -5.54 -2.42 10.49
C ASP A 36 -5.64 -3.56 9.46
N VAL A 37 -5.16 -3.36 8.23
CA VAL A 37 -5.12 -4.40 7.20
C VAL A 37 -4.27 -5.58 7.64
N ARG A 38 -3.10 -5.32 8.25
CA ARG A 38 -2.24 -6.35 8.82
C ARG A 38 -2.96 -7.12 9.91
N PHE A 39 -3.59 -6.43 10.85
CA PHE A 39 -4.30 -7.05 11.97
C PHE A 39 -5.46 -7.94 11.47
N MET A 40 -6.28 -7.40 10.57
CA MET A 40 -7.40 -8.12 9.97
C MET A 40 -6.95 -9.34 9.14
N THR A 41 -5.80 -9.23 8.47
CA THR A 41 -5.24 -10.30 7.63
C THR A 41 -4.61 -11.41 8.47
N LEU A 42 -3.80 -11.07 9.47
CA LEU A 42 -3.03 -12.05 10.27
C LEU A 42 -3.87 -12.67 11.40
N PHE A 43 -4.59 -11.84 12.16
CA PHE A 43 -5.27 -12.29 13.38
C PHE A 43 -6.74 -12.58 13.15
N CYS A 44 -7.47 -11.71 12.45
CA CYS A 44 -8.91 -11.93 12.20
C CYS A 44 -9.20 -12.88 11.03
N LYS A 45 -8.20 -13.10 10.14
CA LYS A 45 -8.35 -13.86 8.89
C LYS A 45 -9.52 -13.41 8.03
N PHE A 46 -9.79 -12.10 8.03
CA PHE A 46 -10.90 -11.52 7.26
C PHE A 46 -10.65 -11.56 5.76
N GLY A 47 -11.70 -11.89 5.00
CA GLY A 47 -11.69 -11.77 3.54
C GLY A 47 -11.65 -10.31 3.09
N ALA A 48 -11.18 -10.07 1.86
CA ALA A 48 -11.00 -8.73 1.30
C ALA A 48 -12.28 -7.86 1.37
N THR A 49 -13.46 -8.46 1.15
CA THR A 49 -14.74 -7.74 1.24
C THR A 49 -15.01 -7.20 2.66
N SER A 50 -14.73 -7.99 3.69
CA SER A 50 -14.93 -7.57 5.08
C SER A 50 -13.92 -6.48 5.47
N GLN A 51 -12.66 -6.65 5.06
CA GLN A 51 -11.63 -5.63 5.27
C GLN A 51 -11.99 -4.31 4.57
N ARG A 52 -12.50 -4.37 3.34
CA ARG A 52 -12.95 -3.18 2.59
C ARG A 52 -14.04 -2.43 3.34
N LYS A 53 -15.10 -3.13 3.77
CA LYS A 53 -16.21 -2.53 4.52
C LYS A 53 -15.75 -1.91 5.83
N PHE A 54 -14.81 -2.57 6.52
CA PHE A 54 -14.22 -2.02 7.75
C PHE A 54 -13.47 -0.72 7.48
N LEU A 55 -12.60 -0.69 6.46
CA LEU A 55 -11.83 0.50 6.10
C LEU A 55 -12.72 1.65 5.61
N GLU A 56 -13.75 1.35 4.81
CA GLU A 56 -14.74 2.34 4.36
C GLU A 56 -15.51 2.96 5.54
N GLY A 57 -15.77 2.17 6.58
CA GLY A 57 -16.42 2.64 7.81
C GLY A 57 -15.51 3.47 8.70
N LYS A 58 -14.27 3.02 8.93
CA LYS A 58 -13.30 3.69 9.82
C LYS A 58 -12.67 4.92 9.18
N TYR A 59 -12.42 4.90 7.86
CA TYR A 59 -11.72 5.93 7.10
C TYR A 59 -12.62 6.53 6.00
N SER A 60 -13.77 7.07 6.39
CA SER A 60 -14.82 7.54 5.47
C SER A 60 -14.40 8.62 4.47
N THR A 61 -13.32 9.35 4.74
CA THR A 61 -12.79 10.41 3.87
C THR A 61 -11.73 9.90 2.88
N GLN A 62 -11.25 8.67 3.04
CA GLN A 62 -10.19 8.10 2.21
C GLN A 62 -10.75 7.05 1.25
N PRO A 63 -10.53 7.20 -0.07
CA PRO A 63 -11.01 6.22 -1.03
C PRO A 63 -10.26 4.89 -0.89
N ILE A 64 -11.02 3.80 -0.74
CA ILE A 64 -10.46 2.44 -0.68
C ILE A 64 -10.51 1.78 -2.06
N TYR A 65 -9.39 1.85 -2.77
CA TYR A 65 -9.22 1.21 -4.06
C TYR A 65 -8.91 -0.29 -3.90
N SER A 66 -9.60 -1.11 -4.67
CA SER A 66 -9.48 -2.57 -4.56
C SER A 66 -8.05 -3.05 -4.84
N ASN A 67 -7.38 -2.51 -5.87
CA ASN A 67 -6.03 -2.95 -6.23
C ASN A 67 -5.02 -2.73 -5.09
N ASP A 68 -5.08 -1.58 -4.42
CA ASP A 68 -4.19 -1.25 -3.32
C ASP A 68 -4.53 -2.08 -2.07
N LEU A 69 -5.82 -2.32 -1.80
CA LEU A 69 -6.25 -3.21 -0.73
C LEU A 69 -5.74 -4.64 -0.95
N TYR A 70 -5.90 -5.19 -2.16
CA TYR A 70 -5.40 -6.53 -2.47
C TYR A 70 -3.88 -6.61 -2.37
N ALA A 71 -3.15 -5.58 -2.83
CA ALA A 71 -1.70 -5.50 -2.68
C ALA A 71 -1.28 -5.49 -1.21
N ALA A 72 -1.95 -4.70 -0.36
CA ALA A 72 -1.69 -4.65 1.07
C ALA A 72 -1.99 -6.00 1.75
N ILE A 73 -3.13 -6.62 1.46
CA ILE A 73 -3.48 -7.96 1.98
C ILE A 73 -2.43 -8.99 1.58
N GLN A 74 -2.01 -9.01 0.31
CA GLN A 74 -0.99 -9.94 -0.17
C GLN A 74 0.35 -9.74 0.52
N LYS A 75 0.73 -8.50 0.82
CA LYS A 75 1.96 -8.18 1.55
C LYS A 75 1.99 -8.81 2.96
N PHE A 76 0.85 -8.87 3.64
CA PHE A 76 0.76 -9.41 5.00
C PHE A 76 0.34 -10.88 5.04
N ARG A 77 -0.19 -11.43 3.93
CA ARG A 77 -0.59 -12.82 3.89
C ARG A 77 0.65 -13.71 4.09
N PRO A 78 0.63 -14.66 5.05
CA PRO A 78 1.70 -15.63 5.18
C PRO A 78 1.85 -16.38 3.85
N ASN A 79 3.03 -16.33 3.28
CA ASN A 79 3.33 -17.14 2.10
C ASN A 79 3.83 -18.50 2.56
N SER A 80 3.66 -19.53 1.73
CA SER A 80 4.15 -20.88 2.05
C SER A 80 5.66 -20.92 2.33
N LYS A 81 6.43 -19.94 1.86
CA LYS A 81 7.87 -19.82 2.16
C LYS A 81 8.15 -19.29 3.58
N SER A 82 7.28 -18.47 4.16
CA SER A 82 7.42 -17.99 5.54
C SER A 82 7.02 -19.04 6.56
N LEU A 83 6.13 -19.98 6.19
CA LEU A 83 5.70 -21.09 7.05
C LEU A 83 6.71 -22.25 7.09
N LEU A 84 7.65 -22.33 6.13
CA LEU A 84 8.67 -23.39 6.08
C LEU A 84 9.78 -23.21 7.11
N ASN A 85 10.04 -21.98 7.57
CA ASN A 85 11.12 -21.72 8.54
C ASN A 85 10.70 -21.97 9.99
N ASP A 86 9.40 -22.00 10.30
CA ASP A 86 8.89 -22.17 11.67
C ASP A 86 8.72 -23.65 12.07
N ALA A 87 8.80 -24.59 11.13
CA ALA A 87 8.64 -26.03 11.37
C ALA A 87 9.98 -26.78 11.59
N VAL A 88 11.08 -26.06 11.77
CA VAL A 88 12.39 -26.63 12.10
C VAL A 88 12.78 -26.18 13.51
N GLN A 89 12.18 -26.80 14.53
CA GLN A 89 12.66 -26.71 15.90
C GLN A 89 12.46 -28.04 16.64
#